data_AF-A0A1L5KVR4-F1
#
_entry.id   AF-A0A1L5KVR4-F1
#
_cell.length_a   1.000
_cell.length_b   1.000
_cell.length_c   1.000
_cell.angle_alpha   90.00
_cell.angle_beta   90.00
_cell.angle_gamma   90.00
#
_symmetry.space_group_name_H-M   'P 1'
#
loop_
_entity.id
_entity.type
_entity.pdbx_description
1 polymer ?
#
loop_
_entity_poly.entity_id
_entity_poly.type
_entity_poly.pdbx_seq_one_letter_code
_entity_poly.pdbx_strand_id
1 'polypeptide(L)'
;SSLAPDMINVVMMVLGAGVLMGVLNGPENAGMSNAIAELLVSVIPESLGRYFAVIIAVISAPGTYLLNNDAFYYGVLPPLAATAQAYGFTDLQIGFAALMGQAFHFLSPLVPFIYLLMDQTEITLAQYQGYIFRWCVGIFAIFMVVGLALGYLPIL
;
A
#
# COMPACT_ATOMS: atom_id res chain seq x y z
N SER A 1 -18.75 15.47 -24.12
CA SER A 1 -17.46 15.70 -23.45
C SER A 1 -16.82 14.35 -23.19
N SER A 2 -15.57 14.13 -23.60
CA SER A 2 -14.88 12.84 -23.48
C SER A 2 -14.50 12.45 -22.06
N LEU A 3 -14.64 13.37 -21.08
CA LEU A 3 -14.27 13.17 -19.67
C LEU A 3 -15.34 12.43 -18.85
N ALA A 4 -16.61 12.43 -19.29
CA ALA A 4 -17.71 11.88 -18.50
C ALA A 4 -17.57 10.37 -18.18
N PRO A 5 -17.13 9.50 -19.11
CA PRO A 5 -16.96 8.07 -18.83
C PRO A 5 -15.85 7.76 -17.81
N ASP A 6 -14.70 8.45 -17.88
CA ASP A 6 -13.58 8.23 -16.97
C ASP A 6 -13.92 8.63 -15.53
N MET A 7 -14.65 9.74 -15.38
CA MET A 7 -15.12 10.22 -14.08
C MET A 7 -16.11 9.24 -13.43
N ILE A 8 -16.95 8.55 -14.21
CA ILE A 8 -17.91 7.58 -13.68
C ILE A 8 -17.17 6.39 -13.03
N ASN A 9 -16.09 5.90 -13.64
CA ASN A 9 -15.29 4.80 -13.07
C ASN A 9 -14.63 5.20 -11.74
N VAL A 10 -14.04 6.41 -11.67
CA VAL A 10 -13.44 6.91 -10.44
C VAL A 10 -14.49 7.06 -9.33
N VAL A 11 -15.66 7.63 -9.65
CA VAL A 11 -16.75 7.81 -8.68
C VAL A 11 -17.27 6.47 -8.16
N MET A 12 -17.49 5.48 -9.05
CA MET A 12 -17.92 4.14 -8.64
C MET A 12 -16.88 3.46 -7.75
N MET A 13 -15.59 3.61 -8.05
CA MET A 13 -14.51 3.08 -7.21
C MET A 13 -14.50 3.71 -5.83
N VAL A 14 -14.58 5.05 -5.73
CA VAL A 14 -14.60 5.77 -4.44
C VAL A 14 -15.82 5.38 -3.61
N LEU A 15 -17.00 5.23 -4.22
CA LEU A 15 -18.19 4.76 -3.52
C LEU A 15 -18.05 3.32 -3.05
N GLY A 16 -17.55 2.42 -3.89
CA GLY A 16 -17.30 1.02 -3.54
C GLY A 16 -16.28 0.89 -2.40
N ALA A 17 -15.20 1.66 -2.46
CA ALA A 17 -14.21 1.78 -1.38
C ALA A 17 -14.86 2.30 -0.09
N GLY A 18 -15.73 3.32 -0.17
CA GLY A 18 -16.48 3.82 0.98
C GLY A 18 -17.38 2.76 1.63
N VAL A 19 -18.07 1.95 0.83
CA VAL A 19 -18.88 0.82 1.34
C VAL A 19 -17.98 -0.25 1.99
N LEU A 20 -16.87 -0.62 1.34
CA LEU A 20 -15.91 -1.59 1.88
C LEU A 20 -15.33 -1.10 3.21
N MET A 21 -14.85 0.16 3.26
CA MET A 21 -14.34 0.79 4.47
C MET A 21 -15.43 0.86 5.56
N GLY A 22 -16.69 1.10 5.19
CA GLY A 22 -17.82 1.03 6.10
C GLY A 22 -18.00 -0.35 6.74
N VAL A 23 -17.83 -1.43 5.98
CA VAL A 23 -17.89 -2.81 6.48
C VAL A 23 -16.65 -3.19 7.30
N LEU A 24 -15.46 -2.79 6.85
CA LEU A 24 -14.20 -3.08 7.54
C LEU A 24 -14.13 -2.35 8.89
N ASN A 25 -14.49 -1.07 8.93
CA ASN A 25 -14.42 -0.27 10.14
C ASN A 25 -15.62 -0.54 11.06
N GLY A 26 -16.83 -0.66 10.49
CA GLY A 26 -18.05 -0.97 11.23
C GLY A 26 -18.33 -0.04 12.43
N PRO A 27 -19.37 -0.34 13.23
CA PRO A 27 -19.52 0.21 14.58
C PRO A 27 -18.39 -0.27 15.49
N GLU A 28 -18.03 0.52 16.51
CA GLU A 28 -17.03 0.15 17.53
C GLU A 28 -17.28 -1.29 18.04
N ASN A 29 -16.25 -2.15 17.95
CA ASN A 29 -16.25 -3.57 18.33
C ASN A 29 -16.99 -4.57 17.40
N ALA A 30 -17.53 -4.13 16.26
CA ALA A 30 -18.19 -5.00 15.27
C ALA A 30 -17.55 -4.97 13.87
N GLY A 31 -16.54 -4.11 13.66
CA GLY A 31 -15.80 -4.03 12.40
C GLY A 31 -14.89 -5.23 12.16
N MET A 32 -14.84 -5.70 10.91
CA MET A 32 -13.95 -6.79 10.48
C MET A 32 -12.47 -6.45 10.72
N SER A 33 -12.11 -5.17 10.71
CA SER A 33 -10.76 -4.66 11.01
C SER A 33 -10.28 -5.03 12.42
N ASN A 34 -11.14 -5.00 13.43
CA ASN A 34 -10.77 -5.34 14.81
C ASN A 34 -10.42 -6.83 14.94
N ALA A 35 -11.22 -7.70 14.34
CA ALA A 35 -10.97 -9.14 14.31
C ALA A 35 -9.70 -9.49 13.50
N ILE A 36 -9.45 -8.81 12.38
CA ILE A 36 -8.20 -9.01 11.62
C ILE A 36 -7.00 -8.49 12.41
N ALA A 37 -7.14 -7.37 13.13
CA ALA A 37 -6.08 -6.86 13.99
C ALA A 37 -5.76 -7.83 15.13
N GLU A 38 -6.76 -8.34 15.84
CA GLU A 38 -6.59 -9.38 16.86
C GLU A 38 -5.90 -10.64 16.30
N LEU A 39 -6.28 -11.07 15.11
CA LEU A 39 -5.63 -12.21 14.44
C LEU A 39 -4.18 -11.89 14.07
N LEU A 40 -3.90 -10.72 13.49
CA LEU A 40 -2.53 -10.33 13.12
C LEU A 40 -1.64 -10.13 14.34
N VAL A 41 -2.14 -9.55 15.43
CA VAL A 41 -1.45 -9.46 16.73
C VAL A 41 -1.22 -10.86 17.31
N SER A 42 -2.16 -11.79 17.16
CA SER A 42 -1.97 -13.16 17.66
C SER A 42 -0.91 -13.96 16.90
N VAL A 43 -0.65 -13.60 15.63
CA VAL A 43 0.32 -14.29 14.76
C VAL A 43 1.68 -13.58 14.76
N ILE A 44 1.70 -12.25 14.88
CA ILE A 44 2.92 -11.44 14.86
C ILE A 44 3.42 -11.27 16.31
N PRO A 45 4.57 -11.85 16.67
CA PRO A 45 5.08 -11.76 18.04
C PRO A 45 5.30 -10.29 18.47
N GLU A 46 5.06 -9.98 19.74
CA GLU A 46 5.25 -8.62 20.32
C GLU A 46 6.64 -8.04 20.04
N SER A 47 7.66 -8.88 19.91
CA SER A 47 9.02 -8.48 19.56
C SER A 47 9.14 -7.83 18.17
N LEU A 48 8.21 -8.12 17.26
CA LEU A 48 8.08 -7.49 15.95
C LEU A 48 7.15 -6.27 15.95
N GLY A 49 6.33 -6.10 17.00
CA GLY A 49 5.42 -4.96 17.14
C GLY A 49 6.15 -3.61 17.07
N ARG A 50 7.35 -3.51 17.67
CA ARG A 50 8.16 -2.29 17.58
C ARG A 50 8.64 -1.92 16.17
N TYR A 51 8.68 -2.88 15.24
CA TYR A 51 9.09 -2.68 13.85
C TYR A 51 7.89 -2.58 12.91
N PHE A 52 6.66 -2.47 13.42
CA PHE A 52 5.47 -2.65 12.60
C PHE A 52 5.34 -1.62 11.47
N ALA A 53 5.78 -0.37 11.67
CA ALA A 53 5.87 0.60 10.57
C ALA A 53 6.81 0.12 9.45
N VAL A 54 7.97 -0.45 9.79
CA VAL A 54 8.91 -1.03 8.81
C VAL A 54 8.27 -2.25 8.11
N ILE A 55 7.51 -3.06 8.84
CA ILE A 55 6.79 -4.22 8.28
C ILE A 55 5.75 -3.75 7.25
N ILE A 56 4.94 -2.74 7.59
CA ILE A 56 3.97 -2.14 6.65
C ILE A 56 4.69 -1.62 5.40
N ALA A 57 5.83 -0.95 5.58
CA ALA A 57 6.63 -0.46 4.46
C ALA A 57 7.12 -1.58 3.55
N VAL A 58 7.59 -2.69 4.12
CA VAL A 58 7.99 -3.87 3.34
C VAL A 58 6.81 -4.52 2.65
N ILE A 59 5.65 -4.63 3.30
CA ILE A 59 4.40 -5.18 2.72
C ILE A 59 3.88 -4.31 1.57
N SER A 60 4.07 -2.99 1.65
CA SER A 60 3.61 -2.07 0.61
C SER A 60 4.29 -2.28 -0.76
N ALA A 61 5.52 -2.78 -0.79
CA ALA A 61 6.24 -3.06 -2.04
C ALA A 61 5.56 -4.17 -2.89
N PRO A 62 5.38 -5.41 -2.40
CA PRO A 62 4.62 -6.42 -3.13
C PRO A 62 3.13 -6.09 -3.20
N GLY A 63 2.56 -5.41 -2.18
CA GLY A 63 1.16 -5.00 -2.17
C GLY A 63 0.80 -4.10 -3.34
N THR A 64 1.58 -3.05 -3.56
CA THR A 64 1.35 -2.07 -4.66
C THR A 64 1.75 -2.60 -6.03
N TYR A 65 2.52 -3.69 -6.09
CA TYR A 65 2.83 -4.40 -7.34
C TYR A 65 1.69 -5.38 -7.73
N LEU A 66 1.21 -6.17 -6.79
CA LEU A 66 0.21 -7.23 -7.02
C LEU A 66 -1.23 -6.70 -7.03
N LEU A 67 -1.48 -5.58 -6.36
CA LEU A 67 -2.78 -4.92 -6.29
C LEU A 67 -2.68 -3.54 -6.94
N ASN A 68 -3.81 -3.04 -7.43
CA ASN A 68 -3.90 -1.61 -7.74
C ASN A 68 -3.84 -0.79 -6.44
N ASN A 69 -3.49 0.49 -6.55
CA ASN A 69 -3.30 1.36 -5.38
C ASN A 69 -4.55 1.42 -4.50
N ASP A 70 -5.72 1.52 -5.11
CA ASP A 70 -6.99 1.63 -4.38
C ASP A 70 -7.28 0.37 -3.55
N ALA A 71 -7.09 -0.82 -4.11
CA ALA A 71 -7.30 -2.08 -3.38
C ALA A 71 -6.31 -2.26 -2.23
N PHE A 72 -5.06 -1.80 -2.39
CA PHE A 72 -4.10 -1.83 -1.30
C PHE A 72 -4.52 -0.89 -0.16
N TYR A 73 -4.84 0.37 -0.45
CA TYR A 73 -5.16 1.37 0.59
C TYR A 73 -6.52 1.16 1.25
N TYR A 74 -7.53 0.71 0.50
CA TYR A 74 -8.88 0.54 1.03
C TYR A 74 -9.18 -0.88 1.51
N GLY A 75 -8.42 -1.88 1.04
CA GLY A 75 -8.62 -3.28 1.43
C GLY A 75 -7.58 -3.80 2.42
N VAL A 76 -6.29 -3.53 2.16
CA VAL A 76 -5.19 -4.18 2.89
C VAL A 76 -4.64 -3.31 4.02
N LEU A 77 -4.52 -2.01 3.80
CA LEU A 77 -3.99 -1.09 4.81
C LEU A 77 -4.86 -0.99 6.08
N PRO A 78 -6.21 -0.97 6.04
CA PRO A 78 -7.00 -0.70 7.25
C PRO A 78 -6.76 -1.72 8.38
N PRO A 79 -6.73 -3.04 8.12
CA PRO A 79 -6.37 -4.00 9.16
C PRO A 79 -4.92 -3.88 9.69
N LEU A 80 -3.97 -3.56 8.82
CA LEU A 80 -2.59 -3.28 9.22
C LEU A 80 -2.50 -2.00 10.07
N ALA A 81 -3.27 -0.98 9.73
CA ALA A 81 -3.35 0.27 10.46
C ALA A 81 -3.94 0.06 11.86
N ALA A 82 -5.04 -0.69 11.98
CA ALA A 82 -5.63 -1.04 13.27
C ALA A 82 -4.62 -1.80 14.16
N THR A 83 -3.86 -2.73 13.58
CA THR A 83 -2.79 -3.45 14.28
C THR A 83 -1.67 -2.52 14.73
N ALA A 84 -1.22 -1.61 13.86
CA ALA A 84 -0.17 -0.65 14.17
C ALA A 84 -0.59 0.34 15.26
N GLN A 85 -1.84 0.81 15.23
CA GLN A 85 -2.39 1.67 16.28
C GLN A 85 -2.40 0.95 17.63
N ALA A 86 -2.73 -0.35 17.67
CA ALA A 86 -2.65 -1.16 18.89
C ALA A 86 -1.23 -1.25 19.46
N TYR A 87 -0.20 -1.19 18.60
CA TYR A 87 1.21 -1.09 19.01
C TYR A 87 1.69 0.34 19.31
N GLY A 88 0.83 1.35 19.19
CA GLY A 88 1.13 2.75 19.53
C GLY A 88 1.65 3.62 18.38
N PHE A 89 1.57 3.17 17.13
CA PHE A 89 1.91 4.00 15.97
C PHE A 89 0.81 5.01 15.67
N THR A 90 1.20 6.18 15.18
CA THR A 90 0.27 7.23 14.73
C THR A 90 -0.18 7.00 13.29
N ASP A 91 -1.36 7.51 12.92
CA ASP A 91 -1.87 7.45 11.54
C ASP A 91 -0.90 8.03 10.51
N LEU A 92 -0.17 9.08 10.90
CA LEU A 92 0.86 9.68 10.06
C LEU A 92 1.98 8.68 9.74
N GLN A 93 2.50 7.99 10.76
CA GLN A 93 3.58 7.00 10.59
C GLN A 93 3.11 5.81 9.75
N ILE A 94 1.88 5.36 9.96
CA ILE A 94 1.25 4.28 9.18
C ILE A 94 1.09 4.70 7.72
N GLY A 95 0.60 5.92 7.47
CA GLY A 95 0.45 6.46 6.12
C GLY A 95 1.77 6.58 5.39
N PHE A 96 2.82 7.10 6.05
CA PHE A 96 4.16 7.14 5.48
C PHE A 96 4.69 5.74 5.18
N ALA A 97 4.58 4.80 6.12
CA ALA A 97 5.00 3.42 5.91
C ALA A 97 4.34 2.80 4.68
N ALA A 98 3.03 2.97 4.52
CA ALA A 98 2.28 2.42 3.39
C ALA A 98 2.68 3.00 2.02
N LEU A 99 3.26 4.20 1.99
CA LEU A 99 3.70 4.87 0.76
C LEU A 99 5.12 4.45 0.30
N MET A 100 5.89 3.77 1.15
CA MET A 100 7.29 3.44 0.85
C MET A 100 7.43 2.56 -0.40
N GLY A 101 6.49 1.64 -0.61
CA GLY A 101 6.48 0.68 -1.71
C GLY A 101 6.10 1.23 -3.09
N GLN A 102 5.70 2.50 -3.21
CA GLN A 102 5.19 3.06 -4.47
C GLN A 102 6.14 2.93 -5.67
N ALA A 103 7.45 2.82 -5.43
CA ALA A 103 8.42 2.55 -6.49
C ALA A 103 8.10 1.24 -7.25
N PHE A 104 7.57 0.22 -6.56
CA PHE A 104 7.17 -1.06 -7.16
C PHE A 104 5.82 -1.01 -7.87
N HIS A 105 4.98 -0.02 -7.60
CA HIS A 105 3.74 0.18 -8.36
C HIS A 105 4.02 0.40 -9.84
N PHE A 106 5.11 1.10 -10.18
CA PHE A 106 5.54 1.29 -11.57
C PHE A 106 5.94 0.00 -12.29
N LEU A 107 6.24 -1.08 -11.57
CA LEU A 107 6.50 -2.39 -12.18
C LEU A 107 5.21 -3.15 -12.48
N SER A 108 4.08 -2.77 -11.85
CA SER A 108 2.87 -3.57 -11.86
C SER A 108 2.26 -3.68 -13.26
N PRO A 109 1.95 -4.90 -13.74
CA PRO A 109 1.22 -5.07 -15.01
C PRO A 109 -0.20 -4.51 -14.95
N LEU A 110 -0.69 -4.15 -13.76
CA LEU A 110 -2.02 -3.56 -13.57
C LEU A 110 -2.06 -2.07 -13.96
N VAL A 111 -0.91 -1.46 -14.26
CA VAL A 111 -0.82 -0.03 -14.54
C VAL A 111 -0.91 0.23 -16.05
N PRO A 112 -1.97 0.91 -16.54
CA PRO A 112 -2.25 1.02 -17.98
C PRO A 112 -1.17 1.76 -18.80
N PHE A 113 -0.51 2.77 -18.21
CA PHE A 113 0.44 3.60 -18.96
C PHE A 113 1.63 2.79 -19.50
N ILE A 114 1.99 1.67 -18.84
CA ILE A 114 3.12 0.82 -19.25
C ILE A 114 2.88 0.27 -20.66
N TYR A 115 1.64 -0.10 -20.97
CA TYR A 115 1.27 -0.62 -22.30
C TYR A 115 1.37 0.46 -23.38
N LEU A 116 1.02 1.72 -23.05
CA LEU A 116 1.25 2.85 -23.96
C LEU A 116 2.74 3.09 -24.20
N LEU A 117 3.57 2.96 -23.15
CA LEU A 117 5.02 3.10 -23.28
C LEU A 117 5.62 1.97 -24.11
N MET A 118 5.17 0.73 -23.93
CA MET A 118 5.60 -0.43 -24.72
C MET A 118 5.27 -0.26 -26.20
N ASP A 119 4.08 0.25 -26.53
CA ASP A 119 3.67 0.56 -27.91
C ASP A 119 4.58 1.60 -28.58
N GLN A 120 5.01 2.63 -27.84
CA GLN A 120 5.87 3.68 -28.40
C GLN A 120 7.36 3.32 -28.47
N THR A 121 7.82 2.36 -27.66
CA THR A 121 9.24 2.01 -27.53
C THR A 121 9.59 0.63 -28.11
N GLU A 122 8.59 -0.14 -28.52
CA GLU A 122 8.73 -1.50 -29.09
C GLU A 122 9.46 -2.47 -28.13
N ILE A 123 9.35 -2.23 -26.81
CA ILE A 123 9.94 -3.10 -25.78
C ILE A 123 8.87 -4.00 -25.13
N THR A 124 9.29 -5.17 -24.68
CA THR A 124 8.44 -6.09 -23.92
C THR A 124 8.32 -5.70 -22.45
N LEU A 125 7.24 -6.14 -21.79
CA LEU A 125 7.05 -5.93 -20.35
C LEU A 125 8.20 -6.52 -19.53
N ALA A 126 8.73 -7.68 -19.92
CA ALA A 126 9.86 -8.31 -19.24
C ALA A 126 11.15 -7.47 -19.35
N GLN A 127 11.40 -6.83 -20.49
CA GLN A 127 12.52 -5.91 -20.68
C GLN A 127 12.35 -4.65 -19.83
N TYR A 128 11.15 -4.07 -19.82
CA TYR A 128 10.82 -2.92 -18.98
C TYR A 128 11.03 -3.23 -17.49
N GLN A 129 10.42 -4.33 -17.01
CA GLN A 129 10.52 -4.76 -15.61
C GLN A 129 11.96 -5.08 -15.24
N GLY A 130 12.69 -5.84 -16.08
CA GLY A 130 14.10 -6.17 -15.84
C GLY A 130 15.00 -4.95 -15.77
N TYR A 131 14.72 -3.92 -16.57
CA TYR A 131 15.48 -2.66 -16.55
C TYR A 131 15.19 -1.82 -15.31
N ILE A 132 13.91 -1.60 -14.99
CA ILE A 132 13.53 -0.67 -13.92
C ILE A 132 13.58 -1.28 -12.51
N PHE A 133 13.53 -2.61 -12.38
CA PHE A 133 13.50 -3.30 -11.08
C PHE A 133 14.61 -2.86 -10.12
N ARG A 134 15.84 -2.74 -10.63
CA ARG A 134 16.99 -2.28 -9.83
C ARG A 134 16.81 -0.86 -9.31
N TRP A 135 16.20 0.01 -10.11
CA TRP A 135 15.89 1.38 -9.73
C TRP A 135 14.76 1.42 -8.70
N CYS A 136 13.73 0.59 -8.84
CA CYS A 136 12.65 0.47 -7.85
C CYS A 136 13.19 0.06 -6.47
N VAL A 137 14.07 -0.95 -6.43
CA VAL A 137 14.75 -1.38 -5.19
C VAL A 137 15.60 -0.25 -4.61
N GLY A 138 16.34 0.49 -5.44
CA GLY A 138 17.15 1.63 -5.01
C GLY A 138 16.30 2.76 -4.41
N ILE A 139 15.20 3.14 -5.07
CA ILE A 139 14.27 4.18 -4.59
C ILE A 139 13.62 3.73 -3.28
N PHE A 140 13.16 2.48 -3.20
CA PHE A 140 12.60 1.91 -1.98
C PHE A 140 13.60 1.99 -0.82
N ALA A 141 14.86 1.59 -1.05
CA ALA A 141 15.90 1.68 -0.03
C ALA A 141 16.15 3.13 0.41
N ILE A 142 16.17 4.09 -0.53
CA ILE A 142 16.31 5.51 -0.21
C ILE A 142 15.13 5.99 0.65
N PHE A 143 13.90 5.64 0.29
CA PHE A 143 12.70 6.00 1.06
C PHE A 143 12.74 5.42 2.47
N MET A 144 13.15 4.15 2.62
CA MET A 144 13.33 3.53 3.94
C MET A 144 14.38 4.26 4.78
N VAL A 145 15.55 4.56 4.22
CA VAL A 145 16.63 5.25 4.92
C VAL A 145 16.22 6.66 5.34
N VAL A 146 15.60 7.42 4.44
CA VAL A 146 15.14 8.79 4.72
C VAL A 146 14.00 8.79 5.74
N GLY A 147 13.05 7.87 5.62
CA GLY A 147 11.94 7.71 6.57
C GLY A 147 12.42 7.38 7.98
N LEU A 148 13.44 6.51 8.11
CA LEU A 148 14.09 6.20 9.38
C LEU A 148 14.87 7.41 9.92
N ALA A 149 15.65 8.09 9.07
CA ALA A 149 16.48 9.22 9.47
C ALA A 149 15.67 10.43 9.94
N LEU A 150 14.51 10.68 9.32
CA LEU A 150 13.60 11.76 9.70
C LEU A 150 12.64 11.38 10.84
N GLY A 151 12.60 10.10 11.24
CA GLY A 151 11.72 9.62 12.31
C GLY A 151 10.26 9.40 11.91
N TYR A 152 9.92 9.49 10.61
CA TYR A 152 8.58 9.18 10.10
C TYR A 152 8.31 7.67 10.02
N LEU A 153 9.36 6.86 9.99
CA LEU A 153 9.30 5.40 10.08
C LEU A 153 9.92 4.93 11.41
N PRO A 154 9.29 5.20 12.57
CA PRO A 154 9.90 4.94 13.85
C PRO A 154 10.00 3.44 14.14
N ILE A 155 10.96 3.11 15.00
CA ILE A 155 11.06 1.82 15.66
C ILE A 155 10.79 2.11 17.13
N LEU A 156 9.71 1.55 17.67
CA LEU A 156 9.29 1.77 19.06
C LEU A 156 10.11 0.93 20.07
#